data_AF-A0A242DCT2-F1
#
_entry.id   AF-A0A242DCT2-F1
#
_cell.length_a   1.000
_cell.length_b   1.000
_cell.length_c   1.000
_cell.angle_alpha   90.00
_cell.angle_beta   90.00
_cell.angle_gamma   90.00
#
_symmetry.space_group_name_H-M   'P 1'
#
loop_
_entity.id
_entity.type
_entity.pdbx_description
1 polymer ?
#
loop_
_entity_poly.entity_id
_entity_poly.type
_entity_poly.pdbx_seq_one_letter_code
_entity_poly.pdbx_strand_id
1 'polypeptide(L)'
;MRYTISNEYEIPMDVTKGREKLILVTMHRRENIGLPMAKVFSAIKKIAIEYDDIQFIFPMHKNPKVRETAEEILGNLENISLIEPLDVVDFHNYAQKSFLILTDSGGVQEEAPSLGIPVLVLREQTERPEGVNAGTLKLVGTEESTVYDTVLELLKNENIYKKMSTANNPYGDGYASERIADAIYYKFRRGNRPDDFIGLNSSHL
;
A
#
# COMPACT_ATOMS: atom_id res chain seq x y z
N MET A 1 7.34 4.27 11.18
CA MET A 1 7.96 2.97 10.80
C MET A 1 9.46 2.87 11.08
N ARG A 2 10.09 3.85 11.76
CA ARG A 2 11.54 3.83 12.06
C ARG A 2 12.02 2.59 12.82
N TYR A 3 11.16 2.00 13.65
CA TYR A 3 11.51 0.86 14.51
C TYR A 3 11.20 -0.51 13.89
N THR A 4 10.50 -0.54 12.75
CA THR A 4 10.06 -1.78 12.11
C THR A 4 10.80 -2.05 10.80
N ILE A 5 11.46 -1.04 10.24
CA ILE A 5 12.18 -1.12 8.98
C ILE A 5 13.68 -1.36 9.21
N SER A 6 14.25 -2.28 8.44
CA SER A 6 15.69 -2.54 8.41
C SER A 6 16.19 -2.65 6.98
N ASN A 7 17.31 -1.96 6.69
CA ASN A 7 17.98 -2.06 5.38
C ASN A 7 18.55 -3.46 5.12
N GLU A 8 18.82 -4.23 6.17
CA GLU A 8 19.32 -5.61 6.11
C GLU A 8 18.19 -6.64 6.00
N TYR A 9 16.92 -6.22 6.09
CA TYR A 9 15.81 -7.13 5.90
C TYR A 9 15.81 -7.63 4.45
N GLU A 10 15.62 -8.93 4.25
CA GLU A 10 15.46 -9.53 2.92
C GLU A 10 14.13 -10.27 2.86
N ILE A 11 13.37 -10.02 1.79
CA ILE A 11 12.19 -10.82 1.50
C ILE A 11 12.68 -12.20 1.04
N PRO A 12 12.15 -13.30 1.60
CA PRO A 12 12.56 -14.65 1.21
C PRO A 12 12.55 -14.85 -0.31
N MET A 13 13.60 -15.49 -0.82
CA MET A 13 13.80 -15.70 -2.27
C MET A 13 12.69 -16.54 -2.90
N ASP A 14 12.07 -17.44 -2.13
CA ASP A 14 10.90 -18.21 -2.56
C ASP A 14 9.63 -17.37 -2.69
N VAL A 15 9.57 -16.19 -2.09
CA VAL A 15 8.49 -15.21 -2.24
C VAL A 15 8.76 -14.23 -3.37
N THR A 16 10.00 -13.73 -3.50
CA THR A 16 10.36 -12.81 -4.60
C THR A 16 10.54 -13.53 -5.93
N LYS A 17 10.87 -14.82 -5.90
CA LYS A 17 11.23 -15.64 -7.07
C LYS A 17 12.36 -15.00 -7.90
N GLY A 18 13.25 -14.25 -7.25
CA GLY A 18 14.37 -13.57 -7.90
C GLY A 18 14.02 -12.31 -8.69
N ARG A 19 12.77 -11.83 -8.63
CA ARG A 19 12.33 -10.61 -9.31
C ARG A 19 12.52 -9.40 -8.40
N GLU A 20 12.96 -8.29 -9.00
CA GLU A 20 13.25 -7.06 -8.26
C GLU A 20 12.03 -6.14 -8.15
N LYS A 21 11.12 -6.17 -9.14
CA LYS A 21 9.96 -5.29 -9.16
C LYS A 21 8.78 -5.95 -8.44
N LEU A 22 8.60 -5.57 -7.18
CA LEU A 22 7.59 -6.17 -6.31
C LEU A 22 6.32 -5.31 -6.26
N ILE A 23 5.16 -5.94 -6.38
CA ILE A 23 3.85 -5.31 -6.15
C ILE A 23 3.19 -6.02 -4.97
N LEU A 24 3.03 -5.29 -3.87
CA LEU A 24 2.37 -5.81 -2.67
C LEU A 24 0.86 -5.57 -2.77
N VAL A 25 0.09 -6.63 -2.55
CA VAL A 25 -1.36 -6.62 -2.65
C VAL A 25 -1.95 -6.88 -1.27
N THR A 26 -2.96 -6.12 -0.87
CA THR A 26 -3.79 -6.44 0.30
C THR A 26 -5.25 -6.16 -0.04
N MET A 27 -6.10 -7.18 0.05
CA MET A 27 -7.53 -7.03 -0.21
C MET A 27 -8.32 -7.93 0.74
N HIS A 28 -9.10 -7.33 1.62
CA HIS A 28 -9.79 -8.06 2.70
C HIS A 28 -11.07 -7.39 3.20
N ARG A 29 -11.41 -6.20 2.69
CA ARG A 29 -12.62 -5.48 3.08
C ARG A 29 -13.87 -6.26 2.66
N ARG A 30 -14.91 -6.23 3.50
CA ARG A 30 -16.11 -7.06 3.30
C ARG A 30 -16.83 -6.70 2.01
N GLU A 31 -16.89 -5.42 1.68
CA GLU A 31 -17.49 -4.90 0.44
C GLU A 31 -16.81 -5.40 -0.83
N ASN A 32 -15.54 -5.81 -0.71
CA ASN A 32 -14.70 -6.22 -1.83
C ASN A 32 -14.70 -7.74 -2.04
N ILE A 33 -15.09 -8.54 -1.04
CA ILE A 33 -15.11 -10.00 -1.14
C ILE A 33 -16.20 -10.44 -2.11
N GLY A 34 -15.81 -11.20 -3.13
CA GLY A 34 -16.69 -11.67 -4.21
C GLY A 34 -16.27 -11.10 -5.56
N LEU A 35 -17.25 -10.63 -6.34
CA LEU A 35 -17.01 -10.14 -7.70
C LEU A 35 -15.96 -9.00 -7.78
N PRO A 36 -15.94 -7.99 -6.89
CA PRO A 36 -14.90 -6.96 -6.93
C PRO A 36 -13.48 -7.52 -6.81
N MET A 37 -13.25 -8.42 -5.85
CA MET A 37 -11.98 -9.12 -5.68
C MET A 37 -11.60 -9.95 -6.89
N ALA A 38 -12.55 -10.70 -7.47
CA ALA A 38 -12.31 -11.47 -8.67
C ALA A 38 -11.86 -10.57 -9.84
N LYS A 39 -12.48 -9.39 -10.03
CA LYS A 39 -12.07 -8.41 -11.06
C LYS A 39 -10.65 -7.89 -10.84
N VAL A 40 -10.30 -7.54 -9.60
CA VAL A 40 -8.93 -7.09 -9.25
C VAL A 40 -7.93 -8.21 -9.52
N PHE A 41 -8.23 -9.45 -9.12
CA PHE A 41 -7.36 -10.60 -9.36
C PHE A 41 -7.25 -10.94 -10.85
N SER A 42 -8.31 -10.77 -11.64
CA SER A 42 -8.22 -10.89 -13.11
C SER A 42 -7.27 -9.85 -13.70
N ALA A 43 -7.29 -8.61 -13.24
CA ALA A 43 -6.35 -7.57 -13.66
C ALA A 43 -4.91 -7.95 -13.31
N ILE A 44 -4.66 -8.38 -12.06
CA ILE A 44 -3.35 -8.84 -11.60
C ILE A 44 -2.87 -10.03 -12.43
N LYS A 45 -3.72 -11.04 -12.64
CA LYS A 45 -3.43 -12.21 -13.47
C LYS A 45 -2.99 -11.82 -14.87
N LYS A 46 -3.71 -10.88 -15.49
CA LYS A 46 -3.39 -10.39 -16.84
C LYS A 46 -2.01 -9.73 -16.87
N ILE A 47 -1.71 -8.86 -15.92
CA ILE A 47 -0.38 -8.21 -15.82
C ILE A 47 0.70 -9.25 -15.55
N ALA A 48 0.47 -10.19 -14.63
CA ALA A 48 1.42 -11.24 -14.32
C ALA A 48 1.76 -12.12 -15.53
N ILE A 49 0.79 -12.40 -16.41
CA ILE A 49 1.03 -13.13 -17.66
C ILE A 49 1.81 -12.29 -18.68
N GLU A 50 1.56 -10.98 -18.74
CA GLU A 50 2.20 -10.09 -19.71
C GLU A 50 3.61 -9.62 -19.31
N TYR A 51 3.92 -9.58 -18.01
CA TYR A 51 5.17 -9.04 -17.46
C TYR A 51 5.81 -10.04 -16.50
N ASP A 52 6.74 -10.84 -17.03
CA ASP A 52 7.45 -11.86 -16.27
C ASP A 52 8.48 -11.30 -15.29
N ASP A 53 8.84 -10.01 -15.37
CA ASP A 53 9.79 -9.32 -14.51
C ASP A 53 9.16 -8.81 -13.20
N ILE A 54 7.83 -8.89 -13.08
CA ILE A 54 7.06 -8.36 -11.95
C ILE A 54 6.64 -9.49 -11.03
N GLN A 55 6.91 -9.35 -9.73
CA GLN A 55 6.39 -10.26 -8.70
C GLN A 55 5.23 -9.62 -7.96
N PHE A 56 4.08 -10.29 -7.95
CA PHE A 56 2.98 -9.94 -7.06
C PHE A 56 3.09 -10.74 -5.76
N ILE A 57 2.98 -10.05 -4.62
CA ILE A 57 3.00 -10.68 -3.31
C ILE A 57 1.65 -10.38 -2.65
N PHE A 58 0.90 -11.43 -2.33
CA PHE A 58 -0.41 -11.31 -1.68
C PHE A 58 -0.42 -12.09 -0.35
N PRO A 59 -0.23 -11.40 0.80
CA PRO A 59 -0.48 -11.95 2.12
C PRO A 59 -1.98 -12.19 2.32
N MET A 60 -2.39 -13.45 2.17
CA MET A 60 -3.80 -13.82 2.12
C MET A 60 -4.47 -13.73 3.48
N HIS A 61 -5.52 -12.90 3.57
CA HIS A 61 -6.38 -12.87 4.76
C HIS A 61 -6.89 -14.29 5.11
N LYS A 62 -7.12 -14.56 6.39
CA LYS A 62 -7.60 -15.87 6.89
C LYS A 62 -9.02 -16.24 6.45
N ASN A 63 -9.69 -15.39 5.66
CA ASN A 63 -11.07 -15.63 5.26
C ASN A 63 -11.06 -16.68 4.13
N PRO A 64 -11.76 -17.83 4.28
CA PRO A 64 -11.75 -18.89 3.27
C PRO A 64 -12.14 -18.41 1.88
N LYS A 65 -13.12 -17.49 1.76
CA LYS A 65 -13.56 -16.96 0.47
C LYS A 65 -12.47 -16.18 -0.25
N VAL A 66 -11.65 -15.44 0.51
CA VAL A 66 -10.53 -14.68 -0.05
C VAL A 66 -9.48 -15.64 -0.60
N ARG A 67 -9.17 -16.69 0.15
CA ARG A 67 -8.19 -17.71 -0.25
C ARG A 67 -8.66 -18.51 -1.46
N GLU A 68 -9.91 -18.96 -1.45
CA GLU A 68 -10.52 -19.68 -2.56
C GLU A 68 -10.43 -18.88 -3.87
N THR A 69 -10.88 -17.62 -3.86
CA THR A 69 -10.81 -16.75 -5.05
C THR A 69 -9.37 -16.46 -5.48
N ALA A 70 -8.45 -16.28 -4.53
CA ALA A 70 -7.03 -16.05 -4.83
C ALA A 70 -6.38 -17.27 -5.48
N GLU A 71 -6.54 -18.45 -4.88
CA GLU A 71 -5.99 -19.71 -5.39
C GLU A 71 -6.58 -20.05 -6.77
N GLU A 72 -7.89 -19.90 -6.95
CA GLU A 72 -8.57 -20.17 -8.22
C GLU A 72 -8.04 -19.31 -9.37
N ILE A 73 -7.86 -18.01 -9.12
CA ILE A 73 -7.51 -17.05 -10.19
C ILE A 73 -5.99 -16.96 -10.38
N LEU A 74 -5.22 -16.96 -9.28
CA LEU A 74 -3.80 -16.59 -9.24
C LEU A 74 -2.85 -17.75 -8.91
N GLY A 75 -3.33 -18.85 -8.31
CA GLY A 75 -2.47 -19.86 -7.67
C GLY A 75 -1.50 -20.62 -8.58
N ASN A 76 -1.71 -20.59 -9.90
CA ASN A 76 -0.86 -21.30 -10.88
C ASN A 76 0.17 -20.38 -11.57
N LEU A 77 0.32 -19.13 -11.16
CA LEU A 77 1.25 -18.18 -11.79
C LEU A 77 2.57 -18.12 -11.03
N GLU A 78 3.68 -18.34 -11.73
CA GLU A 78 5.03 -18.38 -11.14
C GLU A 78 5.48 -17.04 -10.54
N ASN A 79 4.92 -15.93 -11.02
CA ASN A 79 5.24 -14.58 -10.58
C ASN A 79 4.20 -13.99 -9.62
N ILE A 80 3.47 -14.88 -8.94
CA ILE A 80 2.58 -14.53 -7.84
C ILE A 80 2.95 -15.39 -6.63
N SER A 81 3.06 -14.76 -5.46
CA SER A 81 3.23 -15.46 -4.18
C SER A 81 2.04 -15.19 -3.29
N LEU A 82 1.20 -16.22 -3.15
CA LEU A 82 0.12 -16.29 -2.18
C LEU A 82 0.73 -16.77 -0.85
N ILE A 83 0.88 -15.86 0.11
CA ILE A 83 1.58 -16.15 1.38
C ILE A 83 0.65 -15.99 2.58
N GLU A 84 1.10 -16.48 3.74
CA GLU A 84 0.39 -16.23 4.99
C GLU A 84 0.42 -14.74 5.38
N PRO A 85 -0.56 -14.26 6.17
CA PRO A 85 -0.56 -12.90 6.68
C PRO A 85 0.77 -12.55 7.35
N LEU A 86 1.35 -11.44 6.94
CA LEU A 86 2.56 -10.89 7.53
C LEU A 86 2.26 -10.26 8.89
N ASP A 87 3.24 -10.32 9.79
CA ASP A 87 3.21 -9.46 10.97
C ASP A 87 3.58 -8.01 10.61
N VAL A 88 3.54 -7.13 11.60
CA VAL A 88 3.79 -5.70 11.39
C VAL A 88 5.22 -5.38 10.96
N VAL A 89 6.22 -6.16 11.38
CA VAL A 89 7.63 -5.91 11.03
C VAL A 89 7.83 -6.34 9.59
N ASP A 90 7.39 -7.55 9.25
CA ASP A 90 7.50 -8.08 7.89
C ASP A 90 6.72 -7.20 6.91
N PHE A 91 5.49 -6.83 7.23
CA PHE A 91 4.65 -6.03 6.35
C PHE A 91 5.32 -4.69 5.99
N HIS A 92 5.90 -3.97 6.95
CA HIS A 92 6.57 -2.70 6.68
C HIS A 92 7.80 -2.86 5.78
N ASN A 93 8.59 -3.93 5.96
CA ASN A 93 9.76 -4.18 5.11
C ASN A 93 9.35 -4.63 3.70
N TYR A 94 8.29 -5.42 3.58
CA TYR A 94 7.71 -5.78 2.28
C TYR A 94 7.18 -4.55 1.55
N ALA A 95 6.43 -3.70 2.25
CA ALA A 95 5.93 -2.45 1.71
C ALA A 95 7.08 -1.54 1.25
N GLN A 96 8.14 -1.37 2.05
CA GLN A 96 9.27 -0.51 1.70
C GLN A 96 10.03 -0.98 0.45
N LYS A 97 10.15 -2.30 0.26
CA LYS A 97 10.80 -2.87 -0.94
C LYS A 97 9.87 -2.99 -2.14
N SER A 98 8.59 -2.66 -1.97
CA SER A 98 7.62 -2.71 -3.06
C SER A 98 7.77 -1.51 -3.98
N PHE A 99 7.66 -1.76 -5.28
CA PHE A 99 7.53 -0.70 -6.27
C PHE A 99 6.17 -0.01 -6.14
N LEU A 100 5.11 -0.79 -5.91
CA LEU A 100 3.71 -0.34 -5.88
C LEU A 100 2.92 -1.14 -4.85
N ILE A 101 1.91 -0.52 -4.24
CA ILE A 101 0.98 -1.19 -3.33
C ILE A 101 -0.47 -1.07 -3.83
N LEU A 102 -1.17 -2.20 -3.91
CA LEU A 102 -2.60 -2.29 -4.19
C LEU A 102 -3.33 -2.62 -2.88
N THR A 103 -4.20 -1.74 -2.39
CA THR A 103 -4.78 -1.92 -1.04
C THR A 103 -6.23 -1.47 -0.89
N ASP A 104 -7.02 -2.20 -0.11
CA ASP A 104 -8.28 -1.72 0.48
C ASP A 104 -8.18 -1.44 1.99
N SER A 105 -6.97 -1.54 2.54
CA SER A 105 -6.70 -1.30 3.95
C SER A 105 -6.65 0.18 4.27
N GLY A 106 -7.28 0.56 5.39
CA GLY A 106 -7.13 1.91 5.94
C GLY A 106 -5.71 2.15 6.44
N GLY A 107 -5.19 1.32 7.34
CA GLY A 107 -3.84 1.53 7.91
C GLY A 107 -2.75 1.69 6.85
N VAL A 108 -2.79 0.86 5.81
CA VAL A 108 -1.80 0.91 4.71
C VAL A 108 -1.85 2.22 3.94
N GLN A 109 -3.04 2.81 3.73
CA GLN A 109 -3.17 4.12 3.09
C GLN A 109 -2.50 5.25 3.89
N GLU A 110 -2.42 5.14 5.22
CA GLU A 110 -1.71 6.12 6.05
C GLU A 110 -0.21 5.85 6.12
N GLU A 111 0.15 4.57 6.24
CA GLU A 111 1.51 4.13 6.51
C GLU A 111 2.37 4.15 5.24
N ALA A 112 1.91 3.50 4.16
CA ALA A 112 2.72 3.31 2.95
C ALA A 112 3.22 4.59 2.29
N PRO A 113 2.47 5.71 2.23
CA PRO A 113 2.98 6.97 1.71
C PRO A 113 4.25 7.49 2.40
N SER A 114 4.44 7.20 3.70
CA SER A 114 5.68 7.56 4.40
C SER A 114 6.91 6.80 3.92
N LEU A 115 6.73 5.74 3.13
CA LEU A 115 7.81 4.97 2.51
C LEU A 115 8.17 5.48 1.11
N GLY A 116 7.45 6.49 0.61
CA GLY A 116 7.59 6.97 -0.76
C GLY A 116 7.12 5.96 -1.80
N ILE A 117 6.25 5.02 -1.43
CA ILE A 117 5.72 4.01 -2.34
C ILE A 117 4.32 4.44 -2.79
N PRO A 118 4.05 4.53 -4.11
CA PRO A 118 2.71 4.81 -4.60
C PRO A 118 1.68 3.77 -4.14
N VAL A 119 0.47 4.23 -3.81
CA VAL A 119 -0.61 3.37 -3.31
C VAL A 119 -1.85 3.53 -4.20
N LEU A 120 -2.32 2.42 -4.74
CA LEU A 120 -3.59 2.32 -5.47
C LEU A 120 -4.66 1.76 -4.54
N VAL A 121 -5.69 2.57 -4.31
CA VAL A 121 -6.77 2.24 -3.36
C VAL A 121 -7.89 1.51 -4.09
N LEU A 122 -8.10 0.25 -3.71
CA LEU A 122 -9.07 -0.68 -4.27
C LEU A 122 -10.47 -0.48 -3.67
N ARG A 123 -10.95 0.76 -3.69
CA ARG A 123 -12.27 1.16 -3.15
C ARG A 123 -12.89 2.22 -4.04
N GLU A 124 -14.21 2.26 -4.10
CA GLU A 124 -14.95 3.29 -4.85
C GLU A 124 -14.96 4.65 -4.13
N GLN A 125 -14.81 4.62 -2.81
CA GLN A 125 -14.76 5.80 -1.95
C GLN A 125 -13.68 5.62 -0.88
N THR A 126 -13.17 6.73 -0.37
CA THR A 126 -12.20 6.72 0.73
C THR A 126 -12.55 7.76 1.78
N GLU A 127 -12.43 7.38 3.04
CA GLU A 127 -12.46 8.27 4.20
C GLU A 127 -11.19 9.13 4.33
N ARG A 128 -10.25 8.99 3.37
CA ARG A 128 -8.92 9.57 3.39
C ARG A 128 -8.65 10.48 2.19
N PRO A 129 -9.48 11.51 1.97
CA PRO A 129 -9.35 12.41 0.82
C PRO A 129 -8.02 13.17 0.82
N GLU A 130 -7.38 13.35 1.97
CA GLU A 130 -6.12 14.07 2.13
C GLU A 130 -5.00 13.41 1.32
N GLY A 131 -4.88 12.09 1.37
CA GLY A 131 -3.86 11.31 0.66
C GLY A 131 -4.06 11.32 -0.85
N VAL A 132 -5.32 11.35 -1.29
CA VAL A 132 -5.70 11.53 -2.70
C VAL A 132 -5.33 12.94 -3.17
N ASN A 133 -5.70 13.96 -2.39
CA ASN A 133 -5.41 15.36 -2.70
C ASN A 133 -3.89 15.64 -2.72
N ALA A 134 -3.14 15.03 -1.81
CA ALA A 134 -1.68 15.12 -1.77
C ALA A 134 -1.00 14.37 -2.93
N GLY A 135 -1.71 13.48 -3.63
CA GLY A 135 -1.17 12.66 -4.71
C GLY A 135 -0.40 11.42 -4.25
N THR A 136 -0.38 11.13 -2.94
CA THR A 136 0.21 9.90 -2.38
C THR A 136 -0.64 8.65 -2.65
N LEU A 137 -1.95 8.84 -2.76
CA LEU A 137 -2.93 7.78 -3.03
C LEU A 137 -3.61 8.07 -4.37
N LYS A 138 -3.95 7.02 -5.12
CA LYS A 138 -4.89 7.11 -6.24
C LYS A 138 -6.05 6.16 -5.98
N LEU A 139 -7.27 6.69 -5.97
CA LEU A 139 -8.49 5.89 -5.84
C LEU A 139 -8.79 5.23 -7.19
N VAL A 140 -8.79 3.90 -7.25
CA VAL A 140 -8.88 3.12 -8.49
C VAL A 140 -10.19 2.35 -8.59
N GLY A 141 -10.88 2.10 -7.47
CA GLY A 141 -12.03 1.21 -7.45
C GLY A 141 -11.62 -0.25 -7.62
N THR A 142 -12.53 -1.06 -8.15
CA THR A 142 -12.32 -2.52 -8.31
C THR A 142 -12.56 -3.04 -9.71
N GLU A 143 -12.82 -2.15 -10.67
CA GLU A 143 -13.03 -2.54 -12.06
C GLU A 143 -11.72 -3.02 -12.71
N GLU A 144 -11.77 -4.19 -13.34
CA GLU A 144 -10.61 -4.89 -13.89
C GLU A 144 -9.78 -3.99 -14.83
N SER A 145 -10.43 -3.33 -15.79
CA SER A 145 -9.77 -2.44 -16.74
C SER A 145 -9.09 -1.26 -16.06
N THR A 146 -9.76 -0.67 -15.06
CA THR A 146 -9.23 0.52 -14.37
C THR A 146 -8.02 0.17 -13.52
N VAL A 147 -8.06 -0.96 -12.82
CA VAL A 147 -6.91 -1.49 -12.08
C VAL A 147 -5.76 -1.81 -13.02
N TYR A 148 -6.04 -2.52 -14.11
CA TYR A 148 -5.05 -2.89 -15.11
C TYR A 148 -4.36 -1.66 -15.73
N ASP A 149 -5.13 -0.71 -16.24
CA ASP A 149 -4.62 0.49 -16.90
C ASP A 149 -3.81 1.37 -15.93
N THR A 150 -4.27 1.50 -14.68
CA THR A 150 -3.59 2.34 -13.68
C THR A 150 -2.27 1.71 -13.22
N VAL A 151 -2.22 0.38 -13.02
CA VAL A 151 -0.96 -0.30 -12.71
C VAL A 151 0.02 -0.16 -13.87
N LEU A 152 -0.43 -0.36 -15.12
CA LEU A 152 0.43 -0.18 -16.29
C LEU A 152 0.91 1.26 -16.47
N GLU A 153 0.08 2.25 -16.19
CA GLU A 153 0.47 3.66 -16.24
C GLU A 153 1.65 3.92 -15.30
N LEU A 154 1.60 3.43 -14.05
CA LEU A 154 2.69 3.59 -13.10
C LEU A 154 3.94 2.77 -13.46
N LEU A 155 3.77 1.60 -14.05
CA LEU A 155 4.89 0.79 -14.53
C LEU A 155 5.62 1.42 -15.72
N LYS A 156 4.91 2.11 -16.61
CA LYS A 156 5.44 2.63 -17.87
C LYS A 156 5.76 4.12 -17.85
N ASN A 157 5.19 4.88 -16.91
CA ASN A 157 5.35 6.32 -16.84
C ASN A 157 6.07 6.74 -15.55
N GLU A 158 7.39 6.85 -15.65
CA GLU A 158 8.26 7.26 -14.55
C GLU A 158 7.89 8.62 -13.96
N ASN A 159 7.35 9.56 -14.77
CA ASN A 159 6.96 10.88 -14.27
C ASN A 159 5.74 10.79 -13.34
N ILE A 160 4.75 9.96 -13.69
CA ILE A 160 3.56 9.75 -12.85
C ILE A 160 3.96 9.00 -11.58
N TYR A 161 4.80 7.97 -11.72
CA TYR A 161 5.36 7.25 -10.58
C TYR A 161 6.08 8.19 -9.61
N LYS A 162 7.04 8.99 -10.12
CA LYS A 162 7.81 9.95 -9.33
C LYS A 162 6.90 10.90 -8.58
N LYS A 163 5.91 11.49 -9.27
CA LYS A 163 4.94 12.42 -8.66
C LYS A 163 4.24 11.83 -7.43
N MET A 164 3.87 10.55 -7.46
CA MET A 164 3.24 9.88 -6.31
C MET A 164 4.27 9.51 -5.23
N SER A 165 5.41 8.93 -5.64
CA SER A 165 6.46 8.46 -4.71
C SER A 165 7.13 9.57 -3.90
N THR A 166 7.20 10.79 -4.45
CA THR A 166 7.79 11.96 -3.79
C THR A 166 6.74 12.88 -3.15
N ALA A 167 5.45 12.52 -3.22
CA ALA A 167 4.41 13.30 -2.59
C ALA A 167 4.55 13.24 -1.07
N ASN A 168 4.35 14.38 -0.40
CA ASN A 168 4.45 14.44 1.05
C ASN A 168 3.28 13.69 1.68
N ASN A 169 3.56 12.83 2.68
CA ASN A 169 2.51 12.17 3.44
C ASN A 169 1.72 13.20 4.27
N PRO A 170 0.42 13.41 4.01
CA PRO A 170 -0.39 14.36 4.77
C PRO A 170 -0.77 13.87 6.17
N TYR A 171 -0.53 12.59 6.50
CA TYR A 171 -0.97 11.97 7.75
C TYR A 171 -0.01 12.16 8.92
N GLY A 172 1.23 12.55 8.67
CA GLY A 172 2.20 12.80 9.74
C GLY A 172 3.64 12.78 9.29
N ASP A 173 4.50 13.22 10.20
CA ASP A 173 5.96 13.28 10.07
C ASP A 173 6.69 12.24 10.95
N GLY A 174 5.94 11.34 11.60
CA GLY A 174 6.46 10.32 12.49
C GLY A 174 6.60 10.72 13.96
N TYR A 175 6.22 11.95 14.35
CA TYR A 175 6.33 12.45 15.73
C TYR A 175 4.96 12.63 16.41
N ALA A 176 3.92 11.94 15.94
CA ALA A 176 2.58 12.03 16.52
C ALA A 176 2.55 11.63 18.01
N SER A 177 3.29 10.59 18.42
CA SER A 177 3.34 10.16 19.82
C SER A 177 3.94 11.22 20.75
N GLU A 178 4.97 11.93 20.30
CA GLU A 178 5.59 13.02 21.07
C GLU A 178 4.60 14.18 21.25
N ARG A 179 3.94 14.62 20.16
CA ARG A 179 2.89 15.66 20.24
C ARG A 179 1.73 15.26 21.14
N ILE A 180 1.31 14.01 21.12
CA ILE A 180 0.24 13.50 22.00
C ILE A 180 0.70 13.55 23.46
N ALA A 181 1.93 13.12 23.76
CA ALA A 181 2.49 13.18 25.09
C ALA A 181 2.54 14.64 25.59
N ASP A 182 3.03 15.57 24.77
CA ASP A 182 3.09 17.00 25.10
C ASP A 182 1.69 17.59 25.34
N ALA A 183 0.69 17.23 24.54
CA ALA A 183 -0.69 17.67 24.73
C ALA A 183 -1.27 17.18 26.06
N ILE A 184 -0.94 15.95 26.48
CA ILE A 184 -1.32 15.39 27.78
C ILE A 184 -0.61 16.16 28.91
N TYR A 185 0.69 16.42 28.80
CA TYR A 185 1.44 17.22 29.79
C TYR A 185 0.85 18.62 29.94
N TYR A 186 0.53 19.28 28.82
CA TYR A 186 -0.16 20.58 28.81
C TYR A 186 -1.51 20.52 29.53
N LYS A 187 -2.34 19.49 29.27
CA LYS A 187 -3.64 19.32 29.92
C LYS A 187 -3.53 19.25 31.45
N PHE A 188 -2.45 18.64 31.96
CA PHE A 188 -2.15 18.57 33.39
C PHE A 188 -1.29 19.74 33.91
N ARG A 189 -1.11 20.80 33.12
CA ARG A 189 -0.34 22.02 33.45
C ARG A 189 1.13 21.74 33.77
N ARG A 190 1.72 20.76 33.08
CA ARG A 190 3.12 20.31 33.26
C ARG A 190 4.03 20.64 32.07
N GLY A 191 3.54 21.40 31.09
CA GLY A 191 4.28 21.78 29.89
C GLY A 191 3.52 22.80 29.05
N ASN A 192 4.10 23.18 27.91
CA ASN A 192 3.45 24.04 26.93
C ASN A 192 2.55 23.22 26.00
N ARG A 193 1.53 23.87 25.42
CA ARG A 193 0.70 23.24 24.38
C ARG A 193 1.59 22.99 23.15
N PRO A 194 1.60 21.77 22.57
CA PRO A 194 2.31 21.53 21.32
C PRO A 194 1.62 22.24 20.16
N ASP A 195 2.40 22.61 19.15
CA ASP A 195 1.84 23.13 17.90
C ASP A 195 1.06 22.03 17.17
N ASP A 196 -0.04 22.43 16.54
CA ASP A 196 -0.82 21.53 15.71
C ASP A 196 0.04 21.09 14.51
N PHE A 197 -0.02 19.80 14.14
CA PHE A 197 0.66 19.33 12.94
C PHE A 197 -0.01 19.93 11.71
N ILE A 198 0.74 20.74 10.97
CA ILE A 198 0.33 21.25 9.67
C ILE A 198 0.92 20.28 8.65
N GLY A 199 0.06 19.46 8.03
CA GLY A 199 0.45 18.62 6.90
C GLY A 199 1.20 19.48 5.89
N LEU A 200 2.30 18.95 5.33
CA LEU A 200 3.16 19.70 4.41
C LEU A 200 2.33 20.18 3.21
N ASN A 201 1.76 21.38 3.32
CA ASN A 201 1.02 22.00 2.25
C ASN A 201 1.97 22.10 1.06
N SER A 202 1.50 21.60 -0.07
CA SER A 202 1.99 21.94 -1.40
C SER A 202 1.78 23.45 -1.60
N SER A 203 2.66 24.25 -1.00
CA SER A 203 2.78 25.69 -1.19
C SER A 203 4.26 26.00 -1.16
N HIS A 204 4.91 25.79 -2.31
CA HIS A 204 6.04 26.54 -2.89
C HIS A 204 6.70 25.70 -3.99
N LEU A 205 6.12 25.72 -5.19
CA LEU A 205 6.80 25.75 -6.48
C LEU A 205 5.82 26.32 -7.52
#